data_AF-A0A9D4UT81-F1
#
_entry.id   AF-A0A9D4UT81-F1
#
_cell.length_a   1.000
_cell.length_b   1.000
_cell.length_c   1.000
_cell.angle_alpha   90.00
_cell.angle_beta   90.00
_cell.angle_gamma   90.00
#
_symmetry.space_group_name_H-M   'P 1'
#
loop_
_entity.id
_entity.type
_entity.pdbx_description
1 polymer ?
#
loop_
_entity_poly.entity_id
_entity_poly.type
_entity_poly.pdbx_seq_one_letter_code
_entity_poly.pdbx_strand_id
1 'polypeptide(L)'
;MAEQDSEAEASHTQEGDLHRPFKRKFNDTDDTIVWPPVVIIENTLTHFDKQINQWKGLENEEIRCFLRGFKDVQFSRVVALYGFHGNRGKAVVIFPATPSGYMDAHTLSELLERAQRGRQHWQRVCHIKDPCGPGKVTPDGKKILYGYLASERDMLDADKARKVVKRWAMERYEEKVLQPLNQCERETEEARKKRVELTEEATKKIRAVEENKEQVDKAAAQFRKINEEIESQKKQEEELEAKHRKSFEERKKQYEQEKLQKLGSFKDRERSIRQHLEQNNIAKQNAVIKFEELARRLKDGIDMERRNHELRSTERQQLEMIDRLKLDSLLQSKMEEKLAALEKKFQDKQLKLQEQHNEQIIKSREKLAVEKEKFLEEKLQELKKIEIESQEAKTITIATQKEIERECIICFIDIVAEKRERAHFEACGHANICSKCAQKLWQEALKKKVKPSCPTCKTEQRKKFSLLPAAIYT
;
A
#
# COMPACT_ATOMS: atom_id res chain seq x y z
N MET A 1 -27.87 32.67 -18.33
CA MET A 1 -28.86 31.69 -18.81
C MET A 1 -28.13 30.40 -19.08
N ALA A 2 -28.32 29.29 -18.39
CA ALA A 2 -29.00 28.97 -17.15
C ALA A 2 -28.27 27.70 -16.67
N GLU A 3 -27.84 27.71 -15.42
CA GLU A 3 -27.28 26.56 -14.72
C GLU A 3 -28.39 25.50 -14.59
N GLN A 4 -28.04 24.23 -14.84
CA GLN A 4 -28.89 23.10 -14.52
C GLN A 4 -28.26 22.38 -13.34
N ASP A 5 -28.73 22.78 -12.15
CA ASP A 5 -28.56 22.04 -10.91
C ASP A 5 -29.35 20.73 -10.99
N SER A 6 -28.65 19.61 -11.00
CA SER A 6 -29.23 18.29 -10.76
C SER A 6 -29.25 18.05 -9.25
N GLU A 7 -30.35 18.47 -8.63
CA GLU A 7 -30.72 18.06 -7.27
C GLU A 7 -30.89 16.53 -7.24
N ALA A 8 -29.92 15.85 -6.63
CA ALA A 8 -30.07 14.47 -6.23
C ALA A 8 -31.03 14.44 -5.03
N GLU A 9 -32.29 14.08 -5.29
CA GLU A 9 -33.26 13.70 -4.27
C GLU A 9 -32.70 12.55 -3.43
N ALA A 10 -32.16 12.88 -2.26
CA ALA A 10 -31.91 11.93 -1.20
C ALA A 10 -33.27 11.41 -0.71
N SER A 11 -33.69 10.26 -1.25
CA SER A 11 -34.79 9.47 -0.74
C SER A 11 -34.46 9.05 0.69
N HIS A 12 -34.98 9.84 1.63
CA HIS A 12 -35.00 9.53 3.06
C HIS A 12 -35.98 8.37 3.26
N THR A 13 -35.52 7.14 2.99
CA THR A 13 -36.25 5.93 3.34
C THR A 13 -36.26 5.85 4.87
N GLN A 14 -37.36 6.29 5.48
CA GLN A 14 -37.68 6.01 6.88
C GLN A 14 -37.98 4.51 7.04
N GLU A 15 -36.96 3.67 6.93
CA GLU A 15 -36.96 2.33 7.50
C GLU A 15 -36.64 2.46 9.00
N GLY A 16 -37.66 2.77 9.79
CA GLY A 16 -37.41 3.05 11.20
C GLY A 16 -38.66 3.22 12.04
N ASP A 17 -39.68 2.36 11.90
CA ASP A 17 -40.70 2.26 12.96
C ASP A 17 -41.53 0.96 12.98
N LEU A 18 -41.00 -0.16 12.47
CA LEU A 18 -41.66 -1.47 12.53
C LEU A 18 -40.88 -2.38 13.46
N HIS A 19 -40.96 -2.14 14.77
CA HIS A 19 -40.87 -3.13 15.88
C HIS A 19 -40.78 -2.36 17.20
N ARG A 20 -41.81 -1.59 17.55
CA ARG A 20 -41.97 -1.14 18.94
C ARG A 20 -42.67 -2.27 19.70
N PRO A 21 -42.03 -2.94 20.68
CA PRO A 21 -42.71 -3.93 21.49
C PRO A 21 -43.81 -3.21 22.30
N PHE A 22 -45.07 -3.45 21.92
CA PHE A 22 -46.22 -2.91 22.63
C PHE A 22 -46.26 -3.51 24.04
N LYS A 23 -46.15 -2.65 25.06
CA LYS A 23 -46.21 -3.05 26.46
C LYS A 23 -47.60 -3.56 26.82
N ARG A 24 -47.79 -4.88 26.85
CA ARG A 24 -48.89 -5.52 27.58
C ARG A 24 -48.71 -5.25 29.08
N LYS A 25 -49.80 -4.95 29.80
CA LYS A 25 -49.81 -4.98 31.26
C LYS A 25 -50.00 -6.44 31.69
N PHE A 26 -49.00 -7.01 32.37
CA PHE A 26 -49.01 -8.39 32.85
C PHE A 26 -49.46 -8.46 34.32
N ASN A 27 -50.26 -9.48 34.65
CA ASN A 27 -50.56 -9.91 36.02
C ASN A 27 -49.96 -11.32 36.21
N ASP A 28 -49.44 -11.64 37.40
CA ASP A 28 -48.65 -12.86 37.74
C ASP A 28 -49.32 -14.23 37.47
N THR A 29 -50.57 -14.27 37.01
CA THR A 29 -51.27 -15.52 36.60
C THR A 29 -51.42 -15.66 35.08
N ASP A 30 -51.05 -14.65 34.29
CA ASP A 30 -51.19 -14.59 32.82
C ASP A 30 -49.90 -14.96 32.07
N ASP A 31 -48.89 -15.47 32.77
CA ASP A 31 -47.56 -15.74 32.20
C ASP A 31 -47.48 -17.04 31.38
N THR A 32 -48.52 -17.86 31.41
CA THR A 32 -48.57 -19.12 30.64
C THR A 32 -49.33 -18.95 29.33
N ILE A 33 -48.69 -19.30 28.22
CA ILE A 33 -49.22 -19.23 26.86
C ILE A 33 -49.35 -20.63 26.25
N VAL A 34 -50.26 -20.79 25.31
CA VAL A 34 -50.32 -22.01 24.48
C VAL A 34 -49.14 -22.00 23.51
N TRP A 35 -48.38 -23.10 23.48
CA TRP A 35 -47.25 -23.30 22.58
C TRP A 35 -47.37 -24.62 21.80
N PRO A 36 -47.15 -24.65 20.47
CA PRO A 36 -46.96 -23.51 19.57
C PRO A 36 -48.12 -22.50 19.64
N PRO A 37 -47.93 -21.23 19.26
CA PRO A 37 -49.00 -20.23 19.35
C PRO A 37 -50.16 -20.58 18.43
N VAL A 38 -51.39 -20.45 18.94
CA VAL A 38 -52.62 -20.78 18.21
C VAL A 38 -53.64 -19.67 18.34
N VAL A 39 -54.26 -19.31 17.22
CA VAL A 39 -55.46 -18.47 17.17
C VAL A 39 -56.65 -19.34 16.79
N ILE A 40 -57.75 -19.23 17.53
CA ILE A 40 -59.00 -19.93 17.22
C ILE A 40 -59.88 -19.00 16.40
N ILE A 41 -60.42 -19.52 15.31
CA ILE A 41 -61.39 -18.87 14.44
C ILE A 41 -62.75 -19.53 14.67
N GLU A 42 -63.77 -18.72 14.93
CA GLU A 42 -65.14 -19.12 15.20
C GLU A 42 -66.07 -18.71 14.06
N ASN A 43 -67.33 -19.18 14.14
CA ASN A 43 -68.37 -18.91 13.16
C ASN A 43 -68.07 -19.48 11.77
N THR A 44 -67.45 -20.66 11.71
CA THR A 44 -67.11 -21.31 10.44
C THR A 44 -68.23 -22.20 9.88
N LEU A 45 -69.33 -22.46 10.62
CA LEU A 45 -70.44 -23.26 10.11
C LEU A 45 -71.14 -22.56 8.94
N THR A 46 -71.46 -23.29 7.87
CA THR A 46 -72.16 -22.77 6.70
C THR A 46 -73.61 -23.23 6.68
N HIS A 47 -73.85 -24.51 6.48
CA HIS A 47 -75.18 -25.10 6.41
C HIS A 47 -75.16 -26.54 6.90
N PHE A 48 -76.35 -27.07 7.20
CA PHE A 48 -76.52 -28.49 7.52
C PHE A 48 -76.81 -29.27 6.24
N ASP A 49 -75.98 -30.28 5.96
CA ASP A 49 -76.18 -31.16 4.82
C ASP A 49 -77.13 -32.29 5.22
N LYS A 50 -78.36 -32.23 4.70
CA LYS A 50 -79.44 -33.18 5.00
C LYS A 50 -79.17 -34.58 4.44
N GLN A 51 -78.30 -34.72 3.43
CA GLN A 51 -78.04 -36.02 2.80
C GLN A 51 -77.06 -36.86 3.63
N ILE A 52 -75.99 -36.22 4.12
CA ILE A 52 -74.98 -36.89 4.97
C ILE A 52 -75.26 -36.73 6.47
N ASN A 53 -76.30 -35.98 6.84
CA ASN A 53 -76.70 -35.68 8.22
C ASN A 53 -75.56 -35.03 9.05
N GLN A 54 -74.77 -34.14 8.42
CA GLN A 54 -73.62 -33.49 9.04
C GLN A 54 -73.60 -31.98 8.78
N TRP A 55 -73.02 -31.23 9.71
CA TRP A 55 -72.73 -29.82 9.52
C TRP A 55 -71.56 -29.60 8.56
N LYS A 56 -71.79 -28.80 7.53
CA LYS A 56 -70.74 -28.24 6.67
C LYS A 56 -70.29 -26.89 7.24
N GLY A 57 -69.04 -26.57 6.96
CA GLY A 57 -68.42 -25.30 7.37
C GLY A 57 -67.34 -24.89 6.39
N LEU A 58 -66.77 -23.73 6.62
CA LEU A 58 -65.68 -23.21 5.81
C LEU A 58 -64.50 -24.18 5.81
N GLU A 59 -63.95 -24.39 4.63
CA GLU A 59 -62.78 -25.21 4.42
C GLU A 59 -61.50 -24.47 4.81
N ASN A 60 -60.41 -25.23 4.95
CA ASN A 60 -59.11 -24.66 5.32
C ASN A 60 -58.64 -23.58 4.34
N GLU A 61 -58.92 -23.74 3.03
CA GLU A 61 -58.50 -22.76 2.02
C GLU A 61 -59.32 -21.46 2.09
N GLU A 62 -60.62 -21.54 2.38
CA GLU A 62 -61.46 -20.36 2.54
C GLU A 62 -61.02 -19.52 3.75
N ILE A 63 -60.69 -20.20 4.85
CA ILE A 63 -60.16 -19.53 6.04
C ILE A 63 -58.76 -18.96 5.76
N ARG A 64 -57.90 -19.67 5.01
CA ARG A 64 -56.61 -19.12 4.56
C ARG A 64 -56.79 -17.87 3.70
N CYS A 65 -57.75 -17.88 2.78
CA CYS A 65 -58.08 -16.74 1.93
C CYS A 65 -58.51 -15.52 2.76
N PHE A 66 -59.34 -15.73 3.78
CA PHE A 66 -59.69 -14.69 4.75
C PHE A 66 -58.45 -14.14 5.48
N LEU A 67 -57.56 -15.03 5.95
CA LEU A 67 -56.37 -14.63 6.70
C LEU A 67 -55.32 -13.91 5.83
N ARG A 68 -55.26 -14.17 4.51
CA ARG A 68 -54.39 -13.42 3.58
C ARG A 68 -54.74 -11.92 3.50
N GLY A 69 -55.92 -11.52 3.98
CA GLY A 69 -56.26 -10.10 4.14
C GLY A 69 -55.39 -9.36 5.15
N PHE A 70 -54.68 -10.06 6.03
CA PHE A 70 -53.76 -9.51 7.01
C PHE A 70 -52.31 -9.69 6.50
N LYS A 71 -51.78 -8.66 5.83
CA LYS A 71 -50.49 -8.74 5.09
C LYS A 71 -49.27 -9.03 5.98
N ASP A 72 -49.33 -8.66 7.26
CA ASP A 72 -48.20 -8.72 8.19
C ASP A 72 -48.25 -9.92 9.14
N VAL A 73 -49.07 -10.94 8.85
CA VAL A 73 -49.27 -12.11 9.71
C VAL A 73 -48.85 -13.38 8.98
N GLN A 74 -47.82 -14.07 9.47
CA GLN A 74 -47.37 -15.36 8.94
C GLN A 74 -47.83 -16.52 9.82
N PHE A 75 -48.62 -17.44 9.26
CA PHE A 75 -49.09 -18.64 9.97
C PHE A 75 -48.62 -19.92 9.26
N SER A 76 -48.39 -20.99 10.02
CA SER A 76 -47.91 -22.26 9.47
C SER A 76 -49.03 -23.09 8.85
N ARG A 77 -50.17 -23.19 9.54
CA ARG A 77 -51.27 -24.07 9.11
C ARG A 77 -52.61 -23.63 9.65
N VAL A 78 -53.67 -23.85 8.86
CA VAL A 78 -55.07 -23.69 9.27
C VAL A 78 -55.75 -25.05 9.24
N VAL A 79 -56.48 -25.39 10.30
CA VAL A 79 -57.22 -26.65 10.40
C VAL A 79 -58.61 -26.41 10.96
N ALA A 80 -59.64 -26.62 10.14
CA ALA A 80 -61.03 -26.69 10.55
C ALA A 80 -61.25 -27.93 11.44
N LEU A 81 -62.01 -27.76 12.52
CA LEU A 81 -62.26 -28.81 13.50
C LEU A 81 -63.51 -29.60 13.13
N TYR A 82 -63.39 -30.92 13.18
CA TYR A 82 -64.48 -31.86 12.89
C TYR A 82 -64.77 -32.74 14.11
N GLY A 83 -66.04 -33.09 14.28
CA GLY A 83 -66.55 -34.01 15.29
C GLY A 83 -67.52 -35.02 14.69
N PHE A 84 -68.24 -35.74 15.54
CA PHE A 84 -69.16 -36.79 15.12
C PHE A 84 -70.26 -36.29 14.15
N HIS A 85 -70.72 -35.04 14.32
CA HIS A 85 -71.75 -34.42 13.48
C HIS A 85 -71.19 -33.52 12.36
N GLY A 86 -69.94 -33.74 11.93
CA GLY A 86 -69.29 -32.93 10.89
C GLY A 86 -68.48 -31.76 11.47
N ASN A 87 -68.45 -30.63 10.76
CA ASN A 87 -67.68 -29.44 11.15
C ASN A 87 -68.19 -28.89 12.51
N ARG A 88 -67.27 -28.49 13.41
CA ARG A 88 -67.58 -28.00 14.76
C ARG A 88 -67.83 -26.48 14.82
N GLY A 89 -67.76 -25.77 13.70
CA GLY A 89 -67.90 -24.31 13.66
C GLY A 89 -66.70 -23.53 14.13
N LYS A 90 -65.56 -24.22 14.26
CA LYS A 90 -64.28 -23.69 14.73
C LYS A 90 -63.17 -24.13 13.80
N ALA A 91 -62.13 -23.32 13.70
CA ALA A 91 -60.86 -23.67 13.10
C ALA A 91 -59.71 -23.17 13.96
N VAL A 92 -58.56 -23.85 13.88
CA VAL A 92 -57.33 -23.44 14.56
C VAL A 92 -56.32 -22.96 13.52
N VAL A 93 -55.70 -21.83 13.81
CA VAL A 93 -54.60 -21.24 13.04
C VAL A 93 -53.35 -21.43 13.89
N ILE A 94 -52.43 -22.25 13.40
CA ILE A 94 -51.20 -22.64 14.08
C ILE A 94 -50.06 -21.81 13.52
N PHE A 95 -49.33 -21.16 14.41
CA PHE A 95 -48.18 -20.33 14.07
C PHE A 95 -46.87 -21.09 14.27
N PRO A 96 -45.77 -20.62 13.67
CA PRO A 96 -44.45 -21.17 13.94
C PRO A 96 -44.16 -21.17 15.45
N ALA A 97 -43.49 -22.22 15.93
CA ALA A 97 -43.05 -22.31 17.32
C ALA A 97 -41.80 -21.45 17.55
N THR A 98 -41.91 -20.15 17.27
CA THR A 98 -40.86 -19.13 17.40
C THR A 98 -41.43 -17.88 18.08
N PRO A 99 -40.58 -17.02 18.68
CA PRO A 99 -41.03 -15.74 19.24
C PRO A 99 -41.79 -14.90 18.21
N SER A 100 -41.29 -14.84 16.96
CA SER A 100 -41.97 -14.16 15.85
C SER A 100 -43.35 -14.75 15.55
N GLY A 101 -43.49 -16.08 15.54
CA GLY A 101 -44.79 -16.73 15.36
C GLY A 101 -45.79 -16.39 16.47
N TYR A 102 -45.31 -16.17 17.70
CA TYR A 102 -46.17 -15.68 18.78
C TYR A 102 -46.60 -14.23 18.55
N MET A 103 -45.68 -13.37 18.12
CA MET A 103 -45.99 -11.96 17.79
C MET A 103 -47.02 -11.87 16.65
N ASP A 104 -46.91 -12.72 15.64
CA ASP A 104 -47.88 -12.79 14.53
C ASP A 104 -49.25 -13.27 15.02
N ALA A 105 -49.29 -14.30 15.88
CA ALA A 105 -50.51 -14.81 16.48
C ALA A 105 -51.22 -13.76 17.34
N HIS A 106 -50.43 -13.05 18.17
CA HIS A 106 -50.92 -11.97 19.02
C HIS A 106 -51.45 -10.80 18.17
N THR A 107 -50.69 -10.38 17.16
CA THR A 107 -51.08 -9.33 16.21
C THR A 107 -52.39 -9.65 15.51
N LEU A 108 -52.55 -10.88 14.98
CA LEU A 108 -53.81 -11.31 14.37
C LEU A 108 -54.99 -11.21 15.35
N SER A 109 -54.79 -11.66 16.60
CA SER A 109 -55.84 -11.61 17.61
C SER A 109 -56.23 -10.17 17.97
N GLU A 110 -55.26 -9.25 18.03
CA GLU A 110 -55.53 -7.83 18.27
C GLU A 110 -56.23 -7.17 17.09
N LEU A 111 -55.84 -7.47 15.85
CA LEU A 111 -56.50 -6.93 14.65
C LEU A 111 -57.97 -7.35 14.60
N LEU A 112 -58.26 -8.61 14.97
CA LEU A 112 -59.64 -9.10 15.08
C LEU A 112 -60.39 -8.43 16.24
N GLU A 113 -59.76 -8.26 17.41
CA GLU A 113 -60.39 -7.56 18.54
C GLU A 113 -60.69 -6.08 18.20
N ARG A 114 -59.75 -5.37 17.56
CA ARG A 114 -59.94 -3.98 17.08
C ARG A 114 -61.06 -3.89 16.05
N ALA A 115 -61.24 -4.92 15.23
CA ALA A 115 -62.35 -5.02 14.29
C ALA A 115 -63.68 -5.47 14.93
N GLN A 116 -63.77 -5.52 16.27
CA GLN A 116 -64.92 -6.02 17.03
C GLN A 116 -65.29 -7.47 16.72
N ARG A 117 -64.27 -8.27 16.38
CA ARG A 117 -64.37 -9.69 16.01
C ARG A 117 -63.56 -10.58 16.96
N GLY A 118 -63.30 -10.10 18.17
CA GLY A 118 -62.57 -10.84 19.19
C GLY A 118 -63.42 -11.79 20.03
N ARG A 119 -62.82 -12.32 21.10
CA ARG A 119 -63.46 -13.33 21.98
C ARG A 119 -64.76 -12.81 22.59
N GLN A 120 -64.72 -11.61 23.17
CA GLN A 120 -65.88 -11.03 23.86
C GLN A 120 -67.03 -10.78 22.89
N HIS A 121 -66.70 -10.39 21.67
CA HIS A 121 -67.68 -10.14 20.61
C HIS A 121 -68.36 -11.43 20.16
N TRP A 122 -67.60 -12.53 20.01
CA TRP A 122 -68.18 -13.84 19.72
C TRP A 122 -69.13 -14.33 20.80
N GLN A 123 -68.76 -14.17 22.08
CA GLN A 123 -69.60 -14.60 23.21
C GLN A 123 -70.98 -13.92 23.24
N ARG A 124 -71.08 -12.68 22.71
CA ARG A 124 -72.35 -11.96 22.61
C ARG A 124 -73.29 -12.50 21.54
N VAL A 125 -72.77 -13.16 20.49
CA VAL A 125 -73.58 -13.61 19.34
C VAL A 125 -73.64 -15.13 19.19
N CYS A 126 -72.79 -15.88 19.90
CA CYS A 126 -72.68 -17.33 19.74
C CYS A 126 -73.98 -18.09 20.06
N HIS A 127 -74.82 -17.55 20.95
CA HIS A 127 -76.08 -18.16 21.39
C HIS A 127 -77.21 -18.08 20.33
N ILE A 128 -77.07 -17.25 19.30
CA ILE A 128 -78.04 -17.13 18.21
C ILE A 128 -77.99 -18.42 17.38
N LYS A 129 -79.08 -19.18 17.31
CA LYS A 129 -79.08 -20.50 16.63
C LYS A 129 -78.97 -20.40 15.11
N ASP A 130 -79.45 -19.32 14.52
CA ASP A 130 -79.39 -19.09 13.08
C ASP A 130 -77.93 -18.79 12.62
N PRO A 131 -77.34 -19.60 11.71
CA PRO A 131 -76.02 -19.33 11.14
C PRO A 131 -75.92 -18.03 10.33
N CYS A 132 -77.06 -17.45 9.92
CA CYS A 132 -77.18 -16.18 9.21
C CYS A 132 -77.81 -15.08 10.08
N GLY A 133 -77.90 -15.30 11.39
CA GLY A 133 -78.48 -14.34 12.33
C GLY A 133 -77.67 -13.04 12.48
N PRO A 134 -78.25 -12.02 13.13
CA PRO A 134 -77.62 -10.71 13.30
C PRO A 134 -76.27 -10.84 14.02
N GLY A 135 -75.23 -10.19 13.47
CA GLY A 135 -73.86 -10.26 13.98
C GLY A 135 -73.05 -11.48 13.52
N LYS A 136 -73.65 -12.44 12.80
CA LYS A 136 -72.91 -13.58 12.20
C LYS A 136 -72.61 -13.41 10.71
N VAL A 137 -73.33 -12.51 10.06
CA VAL A 137 -73.15 -12.12 8.65
C VAL A 137 -73.14 -10.59 8.54
N THR A 138 -72.40 -10.07 7.56
CA THR A 138 -72.42 -8.67 7.18
C THR A 138 -73.74 -8.31 6.50
N PRO A 139 -74.07 -7.02 6.34
CA PRO A 139 -75.24 -6.59 5.57
C PRO A 139 -75.27 -7.15 4.14
N ASP A 140 -74.10 -7.34 3.53
CA ASP A 140 -73.93 -7.96 2.20
C ASP A 140 -74.05 -9.51 2.21
N GLY A 141 -74.44 -10.11 3.35
CA GLY A 141 -74.61 -11.56 3.50
C GLY A 141 -73.32 -12.36 3.65
N LYS A 142 -72.14 -11.71 3.80
CA LYS A 142 -70.85 -12.41 3.98
C LYS A 142 -70.66 -12.82 5.44
N LYS A 143 -70.13 -14.01 5.71
CA LYS A 143 -69.88 -14.45 7.10
C LYS A 143 -68.85 -13.56 7.80
N ILE A 144 -69.13 -13.25 9.06
CA ILE A 144 -68.20 -12.55 9.95
C ILE A 144 -67.45 -13.61 10.75
N LEU A 145 -66.15 -13.74 10.50
CA LEU A 145 -65.29 -14.62 11.30
C LEU A 145 -64.79 -13.87 12.53
N TYR A 146 -64.84 -14.58 13.65
CA TYR A 146 -64.33 -14.11 14.92
C TYR A 146 -63.06 -14.88 15.25
N GLY A 147 -62.10 -14.25 15.92
CA GLY A 147 -60.93 -14.98 16.37
C GLY A 147 -60.18 -14.34 17.51
N TYR A 148 -59.45 -15.19 18.23
CA TYR A 148 -58.77 -14.82 19.46
C TYR A 148 -57.62 -15.79 19.74
N LEU A 149 -56.64 -15.31 20.50
CA LEU A 149 -55.52 -16.13 20.96
C LEU A 149 -56.03 -17.23 21.89
N ALA A 150 -55.61 -18.47 21.65
CA ALA A 150 -56.05 -19.64 22.40
C ALA A 150 -55.54 -19.60 23.84
N SER A 151 -56.44 -19.88 24.79
CA SER A 151 -56.11 -20.19 26.18
C SER A 151 -56.11 -21.70 26.39
N GLU A 152 -55.62 -22.14 27.55
CA GLU A 152 -55.65 -23.55 27.93
C GLU A 152 -57.06 -24.16 27.79
N ARG A 153 -58.08 -23.44 28.27
CA ARG A 153 -59.48 -23.88 28.22
C ARG A 153 -59.94 -24.09 26.78
N ASP A 154 -59.56 -23.20 25.87
CA ASP A 154 -60.00 -23.32 24.48
C ASP A 154 -59.30 -24.47 23.76
N MET A 155 -58.02 -24.72 24.09
CA MET A 155 -57.30 -25.87 23.53
C MET A 155 -57.85 -27.20 24.06
N LEU A 156 -58.31 -27.24 25.30
CA LEU A 156 -59.00 -28.41 25.85
C LEU A 156 -60.37 -28.66 25.20
N ASP A 157 -61.07 -27.63 24.73
CA ASP A 157 -62.31 -27.78 23.94
C ASP A 157 -62.03 -28.16 22.48
N ALA A 158 -61.08 -27.46 21.86
CA ALA A 158 -60.75 -27.59 20.44
C ALA A 158 -60.03 -28.91 20.11
N ASP A 159 -59.03 -29.28 20.93
CA ASP A 159 -58.11 -30.39 20.66
C ASP A 159 -57.68 -31.11 21.94
N LYS A 160 -58.67 -31.56 22.73
CA LYS A 160 -58.45 -32.36 23.96
C LYS A 160 -57.53 -33.56 23.75
N ALA A 161 -57.67 -34.23 22.60
CA ALA A 161 -56.91 -35.42 22.24
C ALA A 161 -55.53 -35.10 21.63
N ARG A 162 -55.15 -33.81 21.51
CA ARG A 162 -53.86 -33.34 20.98
C ARG A 162 -53.54 -33.88 19.58
N LYS A 163 -54.58 -34.09 18.78
CA LYS A 163 -54.49 -34.67 17.42
C LYS A 163 -54.26 -33.59 16.37
N VAL A 164 -54.84 -32.41 16.58
CA VAL A 164 -54.81 -31.32 15.61
C VAL A 164 -53.52 -30.51 15.76
N VAL A 165 -53.24 -30.02 16.97
CA VAL A 165 -51.99 -29.34 17.32
C VAL A 165 -51.11 -30.34 18.08
N LYS A 166 -50.20 -31.01 17.37
CA LYS A 166 -49.36 -32.05 17.97
C LYS A 166 -48.53 -31.45 19.10
N ARG A 167 -48.61 -32.06 20.29
CA ARG A 167 -47.78 -31.73 21.47
C ARG A 167 -47.91 -30.28 21.94
N TRP A 168 -49.08 -29.65 21.79
CA TRP A 168 -49.28 -28.32 22.37
C TRP A 168 -49.07 -28.35 23.90
N ALA A 169 -48.57 -27.30 24.51
CA ALA A 169 -48.36 -27.23 25.95
C ALA A 169 -48.59 -25.81 26.47
N MET A 170 -48.79 -25.67 27.78
CA MET A 170 -48.73 -24.38 28.44
C MET A 170 -47.28 -24.09 28.78
N GLU A 171 -46.74 -23.02 28.21
CA GLU A 171 -45.34 -22.62 28.35
C GLU A 171 -45.25 -21.20 28.92
N ARG A 172 -44.13 -20.85 29.55
CA ARG A 172 -43.92 -19.50 30.07
C ARG A 172 -43.59 -18.52 28.94
N TYR A 173 -44.33 -17.41 28.88
CA TYR A 173 -44.13 -16.34 27.90
C TYR A 173 -42.71 -15.75 27.99
N GLU A 174 -42.24 -15.48 29.21
CA GLU A 174 -40.90 -14.95 29.49
C GLU A 174 -39.81 -15.79 28.80
N GLU A 175 -39.87 -17.11 28.95
CA GLU A 175 -38.87 -18.05 28.44
C GLU A 175 -38.98 -18.27 26.93
N LYS A 176 -40.20 -18.43 26.40
CA LYS A 176 -40.40 -18.75 24.97
C LYS A 176 -40.36 -17.55 24.04
N VAL A 177 -40.64 -16.35 24.55
CA VAL A 177 -40.80 -15.15 23.72
C VAL A 177 -39.84 -14.05 24.13
N LEU A 178 -39.81 -13.63 25.40
CA LEU A 178 -39.02 -12.47 25.81
C LEU A 178 -37.50 -12.75 25.81
N GLN A 179 -37.06 -13.86 26.40
CA GLN A 179 -35.63 -14.18 26.46
C GLN A 179 -34.99 -14.28 25.06
N PRO A 180 -35.56 -15.02 24.08
CA PRO A 180 -34.98 -15.07 22.74
C PRO A 180 -35.01 -13.72 22.00
N LEU A 181 -36.06 -12.90 22.18
CA LEU A 181 -36.12 -11.57 21.57
C LEU A 181 -35.02 -10.67 22.13
N ASN A 182 -34.88 -10.62 23.46
CA ASN A 182 -33.84 -9.83 24.13
C ASN A 182 -32.43 -10.31 23.75
N GLN A 183 -32.22 -11.62 23.59
CA GLN A 183 -30.95 -12.17 23.13
C GLN A 183 -30.65 -11.73 21.69
N CYS A 184 -31.62 -11.83 20.79
CA CYS A 184 -31.48 -11.38 19.40
C CYS A 184 -31.16 -9.88 19.31
N GLU A 185 -31.85 -9.04 20.09
CA GLU A 185 -31.58 -7.59 20.16
C GLU A 185 -30.15 -7.31 20.65
N ARG A 186 -29.68 -8.03 21.67
CA ARG A 186 -28.30 -7.89 22.16
C ARG A 186 -27.28 -8.32 21.11
N GLU A 187 -27.50 -9.45 20.45
CA GLU A 187 -26.61 -9.95 19.41
C GLU A 187 -26.54 -9.00 18.20
N THR A 188 -27.67 -8.41 17.80
CA THR A 188 -27.70 -7.43 16.71
C THR A 188 -26.99 -6.13 17.09
N GLU A 189 -27.15 -5.64 18.31
CA GLU A 189 -26.45 -4.46 18.81
C GLU A 189 -24.94 -4.70 18.95
N GLU A 190 -24.52 -5.86 19.45
CA GLU A 190 -23.11 -6.26 19.50
C GLU A 190 -22.50 -6.38 18.10
N ALA A 191 -23.22 -6.97 17.15
CA ALA A 191 -22.80 -7.05 15.75
C ALA A 191 -22.67 -5.65 15.11
N ARG A 192 -23.59 -4.73 15.42
CA ARG A 192 -23.54 -3.34 14.96
C ARG A 192 -22.30 -2.62 15.49
N LYS A 193 -22.02 -2.73 16.78
CA LYS A 193 -20.82 -2.15 17.42
C LYS A 193 -19.54 -2.68 16.78
N LYS A 194 -19.43 -3.99 16.62
CA LYS A 194 -18.26 -4.64 15.98
C LYS A 194 -18.07 -4.17 14.53
N ARG A 195 -19.16 -3.95 13.79
CA ARG A 195 -19.09 -3.42 12.42
C ARG A 195 -18.52 -2.00 12.39
N VAL A 196 -18.94 -1.14 13.32
CA VAL A 196 -18.41 0.22 13.45
C VAL A 196 -16.91 0.19 13.81
N GLU A 197 -16.51 -0.61 14.80
CA GLU A 197 -15.09 -0.76 15.18
C GLU A 197 -14.21 -1.20 14.00
N LEU A 198 -14.65 -2.21 13.23
CA LEU A 198 -13.93 -2.66 12.04
C LEU A 198 -13.81 -1.57 10.96
N THR A 199 -14.85 -0.76 10.77
CA THR A 199 -14.80 0.35 9.81
C THR A 199 -13.85 1.46 10.27
N GLU A 200 -13.83 1.79 11.56
CA GLU A 200 -12.89 2.76 12.12
C GLU A 200 -11.44 2.26 11.99
N GLU A 201 -11.18 0.99 12.24
CA GLU A 201 -9.84 0.41 12.06
C GLU A 201 -9.41 0.41 10.58
N ALA A 202 -10.33 0.07 9.67
CA ALA A 202 -10.06 0.11 8.23
C ALA A 202 -9.75 1.53 7.74
N THR A 203 -10.51 2.54 8.17
CA THR A 203 -10.26 3.95 7.79
C THR A 203 -8.92 4.46 8.33
N LYS A 204 -8.52 4.09 9.55
CA LYS A 204 -7.18 4.41 10.09
C LYS A 204 -6.07 3.81 9.24
N LYS A 205 -6.22 2.55 8.80
CA LYS A 205 -5.26 1.89 7.91
C LYS A 205 -5.16 2.58 6.55
N ILE A 206 -6.29 2.98 5.97
CA ILE A 206 -6.32 3.72 4.70
C ILE A 206 -5.57 5.05 4.82
N ARG A 207 -5.85 5.86 5.85
CA ARG A 207 -5.12 7.12 6.09
C ARG A 207 -3.62 6.93 6.23
N ALA A 208 -3.18 5.91 6.98
CA ALA A 208 -1.76 5.61 7.12
C ALA A 208 -1.09 5.25 5.78
N VAL A 209 -1.80 4.55 4.88
CA VAL A 209 -1.30 4.23 3.53
C VAL A 209 -1.23 5.48 2.66
N GLU A 210 -2.24 6.36 2.72
CA GLU A 210 -2.25 7.62 1.97
C GLU A 210 -1.12 8.56 2.41
N GLU A 211 -0.89 8.70 3.72
CA GLU A 211 0.22 9.48 4.27
C GLU A 211 1.59 8.92 3.82
N ASN A 212 1.75 7.59 3.83
CA ASN A 212 2.97 6.95 3.32
C ASN A 212 3.16 7.19 1.81
N LYS A 213 2.07 7.17 1.03
CA LYS A 213 2.12 7.45 -0.41
C LYS A 213 2.55 8.90 -0.67
N GLU A 214 2.02 9.86 0.07
CA GLU A 214 2.39 11.27 -0.06
C GLU A 214 3.88 11.50 0.29
N GLN A 215 4.40 10.78 1.29
CA GLN A 215 5.84 10.79 1.62
C GLN A 215 6.70 10.23 0.48
N VAL A 216 6.28 9.13 -0.15
CA VAL A 216 6.96 8.54 -1.31
C VAL A 216 6.93 9.49 -2.51
N ASP A 217 5.80 10.15 -2.78
CA ASP A 217 5.67 11.10 -3.89
C ASP A 217 6.56 12.34 -3.68
N LYS A 218 6.66 12.85 -2.44
CA LYS A 218 7.58 13.94 -2.07
C LYS A 218 9.04 13.54 -2.25
N ALA A 219 9.42 12.34 -1.81
CA ALA A 219 10.77 11.81 -2.02
C ALA A 219 11.10 11.67 -3.52
N ALA A 220 10.18 11.12 -4.31
CA ALA A 220 10.35 10.99 -5.76
C ALA A 220 10.49 12.35 -6.47
N ALA A 221 9.79 13.39 -6.03
CA ALA A 221 9.95 14.74 -6.54
C ALA A 221 11.33 15.35 -6.19
N GLN A 222 11.83 15.10 -4.97
CA GLN A 222 13.17 15.54 -4.57
C GLN A 222 14.27 14.83 -5.37
N PHE A 223 14.16 13.51 -5.58
CA PHE A 223 15.10 12.76 -6.42
C PHE A 223 15.15 13.26 -7.86
N ARG A 224 14.01 13.67 -8.44
CA ARG A 224 13.99 14.28 -9.78
C ARG A 224 14.80 15.58 -9.85
N LYS A 225 14.62 16.48 -8.86
CA LYS A 225 15.39 17.73 -8.80
C LYS A 225 16.89 17.49 -8.67
N ILE A 226 17.30 16.55 -7.82
CA ILE A 226 18.72 16.19 -7.64
C ILE A 226 19.31 15.64 -8.95
N ASN A 227 18.58 14.78 -9.66
CA ASN A 227 19.03 14.24 -10.94
C ASN A 227 19.19 15.32 -12.02
N GLU A 228 18.25 16.27 -12.12
CA GLU A 228 18.35 17.40 -13.03
C GLU A 228 19.59 18.27 -12.74
N GLU A 229 19.90 18.48 -11.46
CA GLU A 229 21.06 19.26 -11.01
C GLU A 229 22.39 18.54 -11.33
N ILE A 230 22.44 17.22 -11.14
CA ILE A 230 23.59 16.38 -11.54
C ILE A 230 23.81 16.43 -13.06
N GLU A 231 22.75 16.35 -13.86
CA GLU A 231 22.85 16.45 -15.31
C GLU A 231 23.35 17.84 -15.75
N SER A 232 22.91 18.91 -15.09
CA SER A 232 23.38 20.27 -15.35
C SER A 232 24.88 20.40 -15.05
N GLN A 233 25.34 19.88 -13.92
CA GLN A 233 26.76 19.90 -13.55
C GLN A 233 27.63 19.11 -14.53
N LYS A 234 27.17 17.93 -14.99
CA LYS A 234 27.88 17.14 -16.01
C LYS A 234 28.05 17.92 -17.31
N LYS A 235 27.00 18.62 -17.77
CA LYS A 235 27.08 19.46 -18.98
C LYS A 235 28.08 20.59 -18.83
N GLN A 236 28.13 21.25 -17.66
CA GLN A 236 29.12 22.30 -17.40
C GLN A 236 30.57 21.76 -17.41
N GLU A 237 30.79 20.57 -16.84
CA GLU A 237 32.09 19.91 -16.85
C GLU A 237 32.54 19.54 -18.27
N GLU A 238 31.66 18.96 -19.08
CA GLU A 238 31.93 18.67 -20.50
C GLU A 238 32.25 19.94 -21.31
N GLU A 239 31.54 21.05 -21.05
CA GLU A 239 31.79 22.33 -21.72
C GLU A 239 33.16 22.92 -21.35
N LEU A 240 33.54 22.84 -20.07
CA LEU A 240 34.85 23.26 -19.59
C LEU A 240 35.97 22.41 -20.20
N GLU A 241 35.80 21.09 -20.25
CA GLU A 241 36.76 20.19 -20.91
C GLU A 241 36.89 20.48 -22.41
N ALA A 242 35.77 20.78 -23.09
CA ALA A 242 35.77 21.17 -24.50
C ALA A 242 36.52 22.48 -24.73
N LYS A 243 36.36 23.48 -23.85
CA LYS A 243 37.12 24.75 -23.90
C LYS A 243 38.61 24.50 -23.72
N HIS A 244 39.00 23.71 -22.72
CA HIS A 244 40.40 23.37 -22.46
C HIS A 244 41.03 22.63 -23.65
N ARG A 245 40.29 21.71 -24.28
CA ARG A 245 40.72 20.98 -25.48
C ARG A 245 40.96 21.93 -26.66
N LYS A 246 40.05 22.87 -26.92
CA LYS A 246 40.18 23.88 -27.99
C LYS A 246 41.41 24.76 -27.77
N SER A 247 41.59 25.29 -26.56
CA SER A 247 42.76 26.13 -26.23
C SER A 247 44.08 25.37 -26.36
N PHE A 248 44.12 24.08 -26.01
CA PHE A 248 45.31 23.25 -26.21
C PHE A 248 45.61 23.03 -27.70
N GLU A 249 44.58 22.76 -28.50
CA GLU A 249 44.74 22.52 -29.93
C GLU A 249 45.18 23.77 -30.69
N GLU A 250 44.68 24.95 -30.32
CA GLU A 250 45.17 26.24 -30.84
C GLU A 250 46.65 26.46 -30.50
N ARG A 251 47.04 26.17 -29.25
CA ARG A 251 48.43 26.34 -28.82
C ARG A 251 49.38 25.34 -29.50
N LYS A 252 48.90 24.13 -29.79
CA LYS A 252 49.62 23.13 -30.60
C LYS A 252 49.82 23.62 -32.03
N LYS A 253 48.78 24.18 -32.67
CA LYS A 253 48.88 24.75 -34.03
C LYS A 253 49.88 25.91 -34.11
N GLN A 254 49.83 26.83 -33.15
CA GLN A 254 50.80 27.93 -33.05
C GLN A 254 52.24 27.41 -32.95
N TYR A 255 52.43 26.37 -32.15
CA TYR A 255 53.75 25.74 -31.99
C TYR A 255 54.25 25.03 -33.26
N GLU A 256 53.37 24.31 -33.97
CA GLU A 256 53.71 23.69 -35.26
C GLU A 256 54.08 24.73 -36.32
N GLN A 257 53.39 25.87 -36.35
CA GLN A 257 53.75 27.00 -37.21
C GLN A 257 55.12 27.58 -36.85
N GLU A 258 55.39 27.81 -35.57
CA GLU A 258 56.69 28.30 -35.08
C GLU A 258 57.84 27.32 -35.45
N LYS A 259 57.58 26.01 -35.34
CA LYS A 259 58.53 24.95 -35.73
C LYS A 259 58.82 25.01 -37.23
N LEU A 260 57.80 25.08 -38.07
CA LEU A 260 57.94 25.15 -39.53
C LEU A 260 58.72 26.41 -39.95
N GLN A 261 58.41 27.56 -39.35
CA GLN A 261 59.10 28.82 -39.63
C GLN A 261 60.59 28.74 -39.26
N LYS A 262 60.91 28.21 -38.08
CA LYS A 262 62.31 28.04 -37.64
C LYS A 262 63.07 27.05 -38.52
N LEU A 263 62.46 25.90 -38.88
CA LEU A 263 63.07 24.95 -39.79
C LEU A 263 63.30 25.54 -41.18
N GLY A 264 62.32 26.30 -41.71
CA GLY A 264 62.42 27.00 -42.98
C GLY A 264 63.59 27.99 -42.99
N SER A 265 63.64 28.87 -41.99
CA SER A 265 64.72 29.86 -41.84
C SER A 265 66.11 29.21 -41.74
N PHE A 266 66.21 28.02 -41.12
CA PHE A 266 67.45 27.27 -41.03
C PHE A 266 67.86 26.68 -42.39
N LYS A 267 66.91 26.07 -43.12
CA LYS A 267 67.14 25.53 -44.47
C LYS A 267 67.49 26.61 -45.50
N ASP A 268 66.89 27.80 -45.39
CA ASP A 268 67.22 28.92 -46.25
C ASP A 268 68.64 29.43 -45.97
N ARG A 269 69.01 29.55 -44.68
CA ARG A 269 70.38 29.91 -44.27
C ARG A 269 71.40 28.88 -44.74
N GLU A 270 71.06 27.59 -44.70
CA GLU A 270 71.87 26.52 -45.30
C GLU A 270 72.07 26.72 -46.80
N ARG A 271 70.99 26.97 -47.55
CA ARG A 271 71.05 27.18 -49.00
C ARG A 271 71.95 28.37 -49.34
N SER A 272 71.85 29.48 -48.60
CA SER A 272 72.71 30.65 -48.78
C SER A 272 74.19 30.34 -48.51
N ILE A 273 74.51 29.58 -47.45
CA ILE A 273 75.90 29.19 -47.15
C ILE A 273 76.46 28.30 -48.27
N ARG A 274 75.70 27.31 -48.74
CA ARG A 274 76.12 26.44 -49.86
C ARG A 274 76.38 27.23 -51.13
N GLN A 275 75.49 28.18 -51.47
CA GLN A 275 75.69 29.07 -52.63
C GLN A 275 76.95 29.92 -52.49
N HIS A 276 77.23 30.47 -51.30
CA HIS A 276 78.46 31.23 -51.07
C HIS A 276 79.73 30.37 -51.18
N LEU A 277 79.70 29.12 -50.70
CA LEU A 277 80.82 28.19 -50.86
C LEU A 277 81.07 27.84 -52.32
N GLU A 278 80.01 27.58 -53.10
CA GLU A 278 80.09 27.29 -54.53
C GLU A 278 80.67 28.48 -55.31
N GLN A 279 80.18 29.70 -55.05
CA GLN A 279 80.71 30.92 -55.64
C GLN A 279 82.20 31.12 -55.32
N ASN A 280 82.61 30.85 -54.08
CA ASN A 280 84.00 30.96 -53.66
C ASN A 280 84.88 29.90 -54.34
N ASN A 281 84.36 28.67 -54.51
CA ASN A 281 85.05 27.60 -55.25
C ASN A 281 85.23 27.94 -56.73
N ILE A 282 84.20 28.47 -57.39
CA ILE A 282 84.27 28.95 -58.78
C ILE A 282 85.30 30.10 -58.89
N ALA A 283 85.29 31.04 -57.95
CA ALA A 283 86.27 32.13 -57.92
C ALA A 283 87.71 31.62 -57.76
N LYS A 284 87.94 30.62 -56.92
CA LYS A 284 89.25 29.95 -56.79
C LYS A 284 89.65 29.22 -58.06
N GLN A 285 88.75 28.46 -58.68
CA GLN A 285 89.02 27.78 -59.96
C GLN A 285 89.38 28.78 -61.07
N ASN A 286 88.64 29.88 -61.17
CA ASN A 286 88.94 30.96 -62.12
C ASN A 286 90.31 31.60 -61.85
N ALA A 287 90.73 31.73 -60.59
CA ALA A 287 92.06 32.21 -60.24
C ALA A 287 93.16 31.22 -60.64
N VAL A 288 92.94 29.91 -60.44
CA VAL A 288 93.85 28.84 -60.87
C VAL A 288 93.98 28.81 -62.38
N ILE A 289 92.87 28.88 -63.13
CA ILE A 289 92.87 28.92 -64.60
C ILE A 289 93.66 30.13 -65.11
N LYS A 290 93.45 31.32 -64.51
CA LYS A 290 94.23 32.52 -64.85
C LYS A 290 95.72 32.34 -64.56
N PHE A 291 96.07 31.70 -63.45
CA PHE A 291 97.47 31.38 -63.10
C PHE A 291 98.09 30.37 -64.07
N GLU A 292 97.33 29.34 -64.48
CA GLU A 292 97.74 28.34 -65.47
C GLU A 292 97.90 28.93 -66.87
N GLU A 293 97.05 29.87 -67.27
CA GLU A 293 97.20 30.61 -68.53
C GLU A 293 98.46 31.49 -68.51
N LEU A 294 98.76 32.14 -67.39
CA LEU A 294 100.00 32.89 -67.17
C LEU A 294 101.24 31.98 -67.21
N ALA A 295 101.15 30.80 -66.57
CA ALA A 295 102.23 29.81 -66.57
C ALA A 295 102.45 29.17 -67.95
N ARG A 296 101.38 28.92 -68.73
CA ARG A 296 101.47 28.43 -70.12
C ARG A 296 102.20 29.42 -71.02
N ARG A 297 101.97 30.72 -70.87
CA ARG A 297 102.70 31.77 -71.61
C ARG A 297 104.20 31.84 -71.30
N LEU A 298 104.63 31.32 -70.15
CA LEU A 298 106.03 31.26 -69.75
C LEU A 298 106.74 29.95 -70.18
N LYS A 299 106.01 28.95 -70.67
CA LYS A 299 106.46 27.56 -70.77
C LYS A 299 106.36 26.99 -72.18
N ASP A 300 106.77 27.77 -73.17
CA ASP A 300 107.13 27.26 -74.49
C ASP A 300 108.58 26.78 -74.45
N GLY A 301 108.75 25.47 -74.23
CA GLY A 301 110.04 24.79 -74.31
C GLY A 301 110.17 23.61 -73.33
N ILE A 302 110.31 22.40 -73.90
CA ILE A 302 110.77 21.13 -73.29
C ILE A 302 109.68 20.13 -72.88
N ASP A 303 109.79 18.95 -73.51
CA ASP A 303 108.87 17.82 -73.48
C ASP A 303 109.59 16.57 -72.91
N MET A 304 109.16 16.14 -71.71
CA MET A 304 109.37 14.87 -70.98
C MET A 304 109.03 15.10 -69.51
N GLU A 305 109.47 16.21 -68.91
CA GLU A 305 109.01 16.67 -67.59
C GLU A 305 107.52 16.99 -67.55
N ARG A 306 106.95 17.38 -68.70
CA ARG A 306 105.51 17.62 -68.89
C ARG A 306 104.66 16.40 -68.52
N ARG A 307 105.07 15.20 -68.96
CA ARG A 307 104.33 13.96 -68.71
C ARG A 307 104.36 13.54 -67.23
N ASN A 308 105.51 13.72 -66.55
CA ASN A 308 105.63 13.53 -65.09
C ASN A 308 104.91 14.62 -64.28
N HIS A 309 104.90 15.86 -64.77
CA HIS A 309 104.16 16.96 -64.16
C HIS A 309 102.65 16.75 -64.28
N GLU A 310 102.16 16.26 -65.43
CA GLU A 310 100.77 15.88 -65.64
C GLU A 310 100.33 14.77 -64.69
N LEU A 311 101.11 13.70 -64.53
CA LEU A 311 100.86 12.64 -63.54
C LEU A 311 100.82 13.17 -62.10
N ARG A 312 101.78 14.02 -61.70
CA ARG A 312 101.75 14.66 -60.36
C ARG A 312 100.65 15.71 -60.22
N SER A 313 100.14 16.24 -61.33
CA SER A 313 99.02 17.19 -61.34
C SER A 313 97.71 16.44 -61.17
N THR A 314 97.52 15.31 -61.87
CA THR A 314 96.34 14.46 -61.72
C THR A 314 96.28 13.82 -60.34
N GLU A 315 97.40 13.34 -59.80
CA GLU A 315 97.48 12.86 -58.41
C GLU A 315 97.13 13.95 -57.39
N ARG A 316 97.61 15.18 -57.60
CA ARG A 316 97.23 16.33 -56.75
C ARG A 316 95.75 16.68 -56.86
N GLN A 317 95.20 16.69 -58.07
CA GLN A 317 93.77 16.92 -58.29
C GLN A 317 92.91 15.83 -57.64
N GLN A 318 93.35 14.57 -57.68
CA GLN A 318 92.68 13.45 -57.01
C GLN A 318 92.74 13.59 -55.49
N LEU A 319 93.90 13.95 -54.92
CA LEU A 319 94.05 14.19 -53.48
C LEU A 319 93.20 15.39 -53.02
N GLU A 320 93.20 16.50 -53.76
CA GLU A 320 92.36 17.67 -53.48
C GLU A 320 90.87 17.33 -53.57
N MET A 321 90.47 16.48 -54.53
CA MET A 321 89.09 16.01 -54.65
C MET A 321 88.70 15.13 -53.45
N ILE A 322 89.58 14.24 -53.00
CA ILE A 322 89.36 13.40 -51.82
C ILE A 322 89.23 14.27 -50.56
N ASP A 323 90.11 15.25 -50.37
CA ASP A 323 90.06 16.16 -49.22
C ASP A 323 88.82 17.06 -49.25
N ARG A 324 88.36 17.47 -50.43
CA ARG A 324 87.09 18.20 -50.61
C ARG A 324 85.88 17.34 -50.21
N LEU A 325 85.84 16.09 -50.67
CA LEU A 325 84.77 15.15 -50.30
C LEU A 325 84.75 14.86 -48.80
N LYS A 326 85.92 14.73 -48.16
CA LYS A 326 86.03 14.59 -46.70
C LYS A 326 85.51 15.82 -45.97
N LEU A 327 85.86 17.02 -46.44
CA LEU A 327 85.40 18.27 -45.85
C LEU A 327 83.89 18.42 -45.97
N ASP A 328 83.31 18.15 -47.15
CA ASP A 328 81.87 18.20 -47.39
C ASP A 328 81.10 17.18 -46.55
N SER A 329 81.62 15.95 -46.44
CA SER A 329 81.05 14.92 -45.57
C SER A 329 81.05 15.34 -44.09
N LEU A 330 82.14 15.95 -43.63
CA LEU A 330 82.27 16.42 -42.25
C LEU A 330 81.36 17.64 -41.98
N LEU A 331 81.15 18.49 -42.99
CA LEU A 331 80.20 19.60 -42.93
C LEU A 331 78.76 19.09 -42.87
N GLN A 332 78.39 18.12 -43.72
CA GLN A 332 77.07 17.47 -43.69
C GLN A 332 76.78 16.84 -42.33
N SER A 333 77.72 16.07 -41.78
CA SER A 333 77.58 15.43 -40.46
C SER A 333 77.33 16.46 -39.34
N LYS A 334 78.10 17.57 -39.30
CA LYS A 334 77.87 18.65 -38.33
C LYS A 334 76.53 19.36 -38.51
N MET A 335 75.99 19.38 -39.73
CA MET A 335 74.68 19.98 -40.00
C MET A 335 73.53 19.07 -39.58
N GLU A 336 73.63 17.77 -39.87
CA GLU A 336 72.70 16.75 -39.39
C GLU A 336 72.65 16.72 -37.86
N GLU A 337 73.80 16.81 -37.18
CA GLU A 337 73.87 16.89 -35.72
C GLU A 337 73.13 18.13 -35.17
N LYS A 338 73.28 19.29 -35.82
CA LYS A 338 72.56 20.52 -35.43
C LYS A 338 71.05 20.43 -35.69
N LEU A 339 70.63 19.81 -36.80
CA LEU A 339 69.23 19.56 -37.09
C LEU A 339 68.61 18.60 -36.07
N ALA A 340 69.27 17.48 -35.79
CA ALA A 340 68.84 16.53 -34.77
C ALA A 340 68.77 17.17 -33.38
N ALA A 341 69.74 18.02 -33.02
CA ALA A 341 69.71 18.76 -31.75
C ALA A 341 68.54 19.77 -31.68
N LEU A 342 68.20 20.41 -32.79
CA LEU A 342 67.02 21.30 -32.87
C LEU A 342 65.72 20.49 -32.77
N GLU A 343 65.61 19.38 -33.50
CA GLU A 343 64.45 18.49 -33.46
C GLU A 343 64.22 17.93 -32.05
N LYS A 344 65.29 17.52 -31.36
CA LYS A 344 65.23 17.09 -29.96
C LYS A 344 64.74 18.19 -29.04
N LYS A 345 65.26 19.43 -29.18
CA LYS A 345 64.75 20.59 -28.42
C LYS A 345 63.26 20.85 -28.67
N PHE A 346 62.78 20.64 -29.91
CA PHE A 346 61.36 20.77 -30.22
C PHE A 346 60.51 19.65 -29.62
N GLN A 347 61.01 18.41 -29.60
CA GLN A 347 60.35 17.27 -28.94
C GLN A 347 60.26 17.49 -27.43
N ASP A 348 61.37 17.88 -26.79
CA ASP A 348 61.42 18.17 -25.35
C ASP A 348 60.44 19.30 -24.97
N LYS A 349 60.34 20.34 -25.81
CA LYS A 349 59.41 21.44 -25.57
C LYS A 349 57.95 21.05 -25.84
N GLN A 350 57.65 20.13 -26.77
CA GLN A 350 56.30 19.57 -26.91
C GLN A 350 55.90 18.75 -25.68
N LEU A 351 56.81 17.90 -25.20
CA LEU A 351 56.56 17.09 -24.01
C LEU A 351 56.25 17.99 -22.80
N LYS A 352 57.08 19.02 -22.56
CA LYS A 352 56.83 20.00 -21.49
C LYS A 352 55.50 20.74 -21.62
N LEU A 353 55.09 21.09 -22.84
CA LEU A 353 53.81 21.76 -23.06
C LEU A 353 52.62 20.83 -22.77
N GLN A 354 52.77 19.54 -23.12
CA GLN A 354 51.78 18.51 -22.84
C GLN A 354 51.70 18.19 -21.34
N GLU A 355 52.84 18.10 -20.66
CA GLU A 355 52.91 17.96 -19.20
C GLU A 355 52.20 19.12 -18.48
N GLN A 356 52.50 20.37 -18.87
CA GLN A 356 51.85 21.56 -18.30
C GLN A 356 50.33 21.57 -18.53
N HIS A 357 49.87 21.13 -19.71
CA HIS A 357 48.44 21.03 -20.00
C HIS A 357 47.75 19.96 -19.16
N ASN A 358 48.36 18.76 -19.06
CA ASN A 358 47.85 17.68 -18.22
C ASN A 358 47.79 18.11 -16.75
N GLU A 359 48.82 18.81 -16.26
CA GLU A 359 48.84 19.35 -14.90
C GLU A 359 47.74 20.38 -14.66
N GLN A 360 47.43 21.24 -15.63
CA GLN A 360 46.31 22.18 -15.55
C GLN A 360 44.95 21.48 -15.55
N ILE A 361 44.77 20.41 -16.34
CA ILE A 361 43.56 19.59 -16.31
C ILE A 361 43.41 18.93 -14.94
N ILE A 362 44.46 18.31 -14.42
CA ILE A 362 44.45 17.66 -13.11
C ILE A 362 44.06 18.66 -12.02
N LYS A 363 44.72 19.83 -11.96
CA LYS A 363 44.39 20.89 -10.99
C LYS A 363 42.95 21.39 -11.12
N SER A 364 42.41 21.47 -12.33
CA SER A 364 41.03 21.90 -12.55
C SER A 364 40.02 20.84 -12.11
N ARG A 365 40.30 19.57 -12.38
CA ARG A 365 39.50 18.42 -11.91
C ARG A 365 39.55 18.27 -10.40
N GLU A 366 40.71 18.44 -9.78
CA GLU A 366 40.86 18.41 -8.31
C GLU A 366 40.04 19.53 -7.66
N LYS A 367 40.05 20.75 -8.20
CA LYS A 367 39.20 21.85 -7.69
C LYS A 367 37.72 21.52 -7.78
N LEU A 368 37.26 21.03 -8.94
CA LEU A 368 35.89 20.58 -9.14
C LEU A 368 35.50 19.44 -8.20
N ALA A 369 36.42 18.50 -7.94
CA ALA A 369 36.19 17.39 -7.02
C ALA A 369 36.02 17.88 -5.57
N VAL A 370 36.87 18.80 -5.12
CA VAL A 370 36.77 19.42 -3.78
C VAL A 370 35.47 20.23 -3.64
N GLU A 371 35.05 20.95 -4.68
CA GLU A 371 33.77 21.67 -4.68
C GLU A 371 32.58 20.71 -4.63
N LYS A 372 32.61 19.61 -5.39
CA LYS A 372 31.60 18.54 -5.33
C LYS A 372 31.54 17.88 -3.96
N GLU A 373 32.70 17.59 -3.34
CA GLU A 373 32.78 16.97 -2.03
C GLU A 373 32.18 17.87 -0.95
N LYS A 374 32.49 19.18 -0.96
CA LYS A 374 31.85 20.16 -0.06
C LYS A 374 30.34 20.23 -0.24
N PHE A 375 29.85 20.28 -1.47
CA PHE A 375 28.42 20.31 -1.76
C PHE A 375 27.72 19.04 -1.24
N LEU A 376 28.33 17.87 -1.43
CA LEU A 376 27.81 16.60 -0.93
C LEU A 376 27.81 16.56 0.60
N GLU A 377 28.86 17.06 1.27
CA GLU A 377 28.92 17.16 2.73
C GLU A 377 27.82 18.08 3.29
N GLU A 378 27.60 19.25 2.68
CA GLU A 378 26.51 20.17 3.06
C GLU A 378 25.14 19.49 2.93
N LYS A 379 24.89 18.79 1.82
CA LYS A 379 23.64 18.04 1.61
C LYS A 379 23.47 16.87 2.57
N LEU A 380 24.55 16.16 2.90
CA LEU A 380 24.56 15.11 3.92
C LEU A 380 24.22 15.65 5.31
N GLN A 381 24.74 16.82 5.67
CA GLN A 381 24.39 17.49 6.93
C GLN A 381 22.91 17.90 6.96
N GLU A 382 22.39 18.43 5.86
CA GLU A 382 20.97 18.80 5.72
C GLU A 382 20.05 17.57 5.88
N LEU A 383 20.39 16.44 5.24
CA LEU A 383 19.66 15.18 5.38
C LEU A 383 19.71 14.62 6.81
N LYS A 384 20.89 14.66 7.46
CA LYS A 384 21.03 14.22 8.86
C LYS A 384 20.16 15.05 9.80
N LYS A 385 20.03 16.36 9.57
CA LYS A 385 19.17 17.23 10.37
C LYS A 385 17.70 16.83 10.23
N ILE A 386 17.24 16.58 9.01
CA ILE A 386 15.87 16.09 8.74
C ILE A 386 15.63 14.73 9.42
N GLU A 387 16.62 13.84 9.40
CA GLU A 387 16.50 12.52 10.03
C GLU A 387 16.40 12.61 11.55
N ILE A 388 17.18 13.48 12.20
CA ILE A 388 17.08 13.75 13.65
C ILE A 388 15.70 14.29 14.00
N GLU A 389 15.20 15.29 13.27
CA GLU A 389 13.86 15.86 13.48
C GLU A 389 12.75 14.80 13.30
N SER A 390 12.92 13.87 12.35
CA SER A 390 11.99 12.73 12.15
C SER A 390 12.06 11.69 13.28
N GLN A 391 13.26 11.41 13.80
CA GLN A 391 13.45 10.48 14.91
C GLN A 391 12.88 11.05 16.21
N GLU A 392 13.08 12.34 16.48
CA GLU A 392 12.51 13.05 17.63
C GLU A 392 10.96 13.00 17.61
N ALA A 393 10.35 13.23 16.44
CA ALA A 393 8.91 13.10 16.25
C ALA A 393 8.41 11.68 16.54
N LYS A 394 9.13 10.63 16.10
CA LYS A 394 8.78 9.22 16.37
C LYS A 394 8.89 8.84 17.84
N THR A 395 9.87 9.38 18.57
CA THR A 395 10.00 9.14 20.02
C THR A 395 8.84 9.73 20.84
N ILE A 396 8.29 10.87 20.41
CA ILE A 396 7.11 11.49 21.06
C ILE A 396 5.85 10.62 20.87
N THR A 397 5.69 9.98 19.71
CA THR A 397 4.57 9.07 19.43
C THR A 397 4.69 7.73 20.18
N ILE A 398 5.90 7.22 20.40
CA ILE A 398 6.13 5.98 21.16
C ILE A 398 5.96 6.22 22.67
N ALA A 399 6.31 7.41 23.17
CA ALA A 399 6.12 7.77 24.57
C ALA A 399 4.64 7.80 25.00
N THR A 400 3.72 8.13 24.08
CA THR A 400 2.27 8.15 24.34
C THR A 400 1.61 6.76 24.28
N GLN A 401 2.26 5.74 23.70
CA GLN A 401 1.79 4.34 23.73
C GLN A 401 2.28 3.54 24.95
N LYS A 402 3.28 4.04 25.69
CA LYS A 402 3.92 3.35 26.81
C LYS A 402 3.20 3.45 28.16
N GLU A 403 2.04 4.10 28.21
CA GLU A 403 1.19 4.13 29.42
C GLU A 403 0.28 2.90 29.55
N ILE A 404 0.21 2.07 28.51
CA ILE A 404 -0.57 0.83 28.53
C ILE A 404 0.28 -0.25 29.25
N GLU A 405 -0.25 -0.73 30.39
CA GLU A 405 0.23 -1.86 31.23
C GLU A 405 1.10 -1.52 32.44
N ARG A 406 0.79 -0.46 33.20
CA ARG A 406 1.29 -0.34 34.59
C ARG A 406 0.58 -1.30 35.55
N GLU A 407 -0.68 -1.62 35.30
CA GLU A 407 -1.51 -2.41 36.21
C GLU A 407 -1.56 -3.91 35.85
N CYS A 408 -1.75 -4.74 36.88
CA CYS A 408 -2.03 -6.16 36.70
C CYS A 408 -3.47 -6.36 36.20
N ILE A 409 -3.66 -7.05 35.08
CA ILE A 409 -5.01 -7.29 34.50
C ILE A 409 -5.97 -8.10 35.39
N ILE A 410 -5.46 -8.75 36.45
CA ILE A 410 -6.26 -9.61 37.36
C ILE A 410 -6.63 -8.88 38.65
N CYS A 411 -5.68 -8.15 39.23
CA CYS A 411 -5.91 -7.46 40.51
C CYS A 411 -5.95 -5.94 40.40
N PHE A 412 -5.73 -5.39 39.20
CA PHE A 412 -5.71 -3.96 38.89
C PHE A 412 -4.72 -3.14 39.72
N ILE A 413 -3.73 -3.81 40.32
CA ILE A 413 -2.67 -3.15 41.09
C ILE A 413 -1.57 -2.69 40.15
N ASP A 414 -1.12 -1.45 40.31
CA ASP A 414 0.06 -0.91 39.63
C ASP A 414 1.30 -1.71 40.06
N ILE A 415 1.79 -2.53 39.13
CA ILE A 415 2.92 -3.43 39.32
C ILE A 415 4.22 -2.62 39.47
N VAL A 416 4.30 -1.46 38.81
CA VAL A 416 5.49 -0.59 38.79
C VAL A 416 5.57 0.20 40.10
N ALA A 417 4.46 0.82 40.52
CA ALA A 417 4.41 1.59 41.77
C ALA A 417 4.68 0.71 43.01
N GLU A 418 4.17 -0.52 43.02
CA GLU A 418 4.38 -1.46 44.14
C GLU A 418 5.63 -2.35 43.99
N LYS A 419 6.48 -2.12 42.97
CA LYS A 419 7.69 -2.91 42.69
C LYS A 419 7.46 -4.43 42.69
N ARG A 420 6.30 -4.88 42.20
CA ARG A 420 5.97 -6.30 42.12
C ARG A 420 6.64 -6.94 40.91
N GLU A 421 6.99 -8.22 41.03
CA GLU A 421 7.50 -9.02 39.92
C GLU A 421 6.38 -9.32 38.92
N ARG A 422 6.71 -9.24 37.61
CA ARG A 422 5.80 -9.60 36.52
C ARG A 422 5.95 -11.08 36.17
N ALA A 423 4.83 -11.73 35.91
CA ALA A 423 4.79 -13.06 35.34
C ALA A 423 4.81 -12.97 33.82
N HIS A 424 5.86 -13.50 33.21
CA HIS A 424 6.06 -13.55 31.77
C HIS A 424 5.66 -14.92 31.20
N PHE A 425 4.73 -14.88 30.25
CA PHE A 425 4.22 -16.06 29.57
C PHE A 425 4.99 -16.29 28.26
N GLU A 426 5.98 -17.19 28.30
CA GLU A 426 6.90 -17.44 27.18
C GLU A 426 6.19 -17.75 25.84
N ALA A 427 5.04 -18.42 25.86
CA ALA A 427 4.37 -18.82 24.63
C ALA A 427 3.70 -17.64 23.88
N CYS A 428 3.48 -16.50 24.53
CA CYS A 428 2.83 -15.34 23.91
C CYS A 428 3.50 -13.99 24.22
N GLY A 429 4.56 -13.96 25.01
CA GLY A 429 5.32 -12.74 25.35
C GLY A 429 4.62 -11.76 26.30
N HIS A 430 3.40 -12.06 26.75
CA HIS A 430 2.67 -11.16 27.66
C HIS A 430 3.25 -11.18 29.08
N ALA A 431 3.33 -10.00 29.71
CA ALA A 431 3.90 -9.80 31.05
C ALA A 431 3.02 -8.93 31.98
N ASN A 432 1.71 -8.87 31.74
CA ASN A 432 0.84 -7.82 32.28
C ASN A 432 0.16 -8.26 33.59
N ILE A 433 0.77 -9.21 34.28
CA ILE A 433 0.20 -9.91 35.42
C ILE A 433 1.25 -9.99 36.52
N CYS A 434 0.88 -9.64 37.75
CA CYS A 434 1.79 -9.81 38.88
C CYS A 434 2.01 -11.31 39.19
N SER A 435 3.19 -11.64 39.71
CA SER A 435 3.60 -12.99 40.07
C SER A 435 2.55 -13.74 40.92
N LYS A 436 1.97 -13.05 41.91
CA LYS A 436 0.94 -13.61 42.81
C LYS A 436 -0.32 -14.07 42.07
N CYS A 437 -0.83 -13.24 41.15
CA CYS A 437 -2.04 -13.56 40.40
C CYS A 437 -1.79 -14.68 39.39
N ALA A 438 -0.65 -14.64 38.70
CA ALA A 438 -0.27 -15.71 37.77
C ALA A 438 -0.10 -17.06 38.50
N GLN A 439 0.45 -17.04 39.72
CA GLN A 439 0.62 -18.26 40.51
C GLN A 439 -0.71 -18.87 40.97
N LYS A 440 -1.67 -18.05 41.37
CA LYS A 440 -3.04 -18.51 41.71
C LYS A 440 -3.70 -19.19 40.51
N LEU A 441 -3.67 -18.54 39.35
CA LEU A 441 -4.25 -19.10 38.13
C LEU A 441 -3.58 -20.42 37.73
N TRP A 442 -2.26 -20.49 37.83
CA TRP A 442 -1.53 -21.71 37.51
C TRP A 442 -1.94 -22.86 38.43
N GLN A 443 -2.08 -22.60 39.74
CA GLN A 443 -2.52 -23.60 40.71
C GLN A 443 -3.97 -24.04 40.49
N GLU A 444 -4.86 -23.11 40.14
CA GLU A 444 -6.26 -23.43 39.84
C GLU A 444 -6.40 -24.28 38.56
N ALA A 445 -5.63 -23.99 37.53
CA ALA A 445 -5.59 -24.79 36.30
C ALA A 445 -5.16 -26.23 36.59
N LEU A 446 -4.08 -26.40 37.38
CA LEU A 446 -3.61 -27.71 37.82
C LEU A 446 -4.67 -28.46 38.65
N LYS A 447 -5.35 -27.79 39.58
CA LYS A 447 -6.44 -28.39 40.38
C LYS A 447 -7.60 -28.89 39.50
N LYS A 448 -7.95 -28.13 38.47
CA LYS A 448 -9.03 -28.47 37.53
C LYS A 448 -8.60 -29.46 36.44
N LYS A 449 -7.34 -29.91 36.43
CA LYS A 449 -6.73 -30.74 35.37
C LYS A 449 -6.88 -30.13 33.96
N VAL A 450 -6.88 -28.79 33.88
CA VAL A 450 -6.92 -28.03 32.62
C VAL A 450 -5.53 -27.44 32.35
N LYS A 451 -5.16 -27.33 31.08
CA LYS A 451 -3.90 -26.68 30.71
C LYS A 451 -3.96 -25.18 31.10
N PRO A 452 -2.93 -24.65 31.78
CA PRO A 452 -2.86 -23.24 32.11
C PRO A 452 -2.78 -22.40 30.83
N SER A 453 -3.51 -21.29 30.78
CA SER A 453 -3.56 -20.38 29.63
C SER A 453 -3.27 -18.94 30.06
N CYS A 454 -2.77 -18.14 29.12
CA CYS A 454 -2.51 -16.72 29.36
C CYS A 454 -3.85 -15.97 29.53
N PRO A 455 -4.04 -15.18 30.58
CA PRO A 455 -5.28 -14.43 30.81
C PRO A 455 -5.55 -13.35 29.76
N THR A 456 -4.48 -12.80 29.16
CA THR A 456 -4.58 -11.73 28.16
C THR A 456 -5.07 -12.26 26.81
N CYS A 457 -4.46 -13.35 26.31
CA CYS A 457 -4.69 -13.82 24.94
C CYS A 457 -5.19 -15.27 24.86
N LYS A 458 -5.42 -15.93 26.00
CA LYS A 458 -5.88 -17.33 26.14
C LYS A 458 -4.93 -18.39 25.53
N THR A 459 -3.73 -18.01 25.12
CA THR A 459 -2.71 -18.96 24.61
C THR A 459 -2.32 -19.98 25.68
N GLU A 460 -2.41 -21.27 25.34
CA GLU A 460 -1.99 -22.39 26.21
C GLU A 460 -0.50 -22.30 26.55
N GLN A 461 -0.17 -22.54 27.81
CA GLN A 461 1.20 -22.49 28.32
C GLN A 461 1.71 -23.90 28.56
N ARG A 462 2.82 -24.24 27.92
CA ARG A 462 3.48 -25.55 28.09
C ARG A 462 4.37 -25.61 29.34
N LYS A 463 4.87 -24.45 29.79
CA LYS A 463 5.76 -24.30 30.94
C LYS A 463 5.22 -23.24 31.88
N LYS A 464 5.58 -23.34 33.16
CA LYS A 464 5.27 -22.31 34.16
C LYS A 464 5.90 -20.99 33.73
N PHE A 465 5.14 -19.90 33.86
CA PHE A 465 5.60 -18.54 33.55
C PHE A 465 6.92 -18.21 34.28
N SER A 466 7.77 -17.42 33.63
CA SER A 466 8.99 -16.88 34.23
C SER A 466 8.69 -15.58 34.98
N LEU A 467 9.53 -15.24 35.95
CA LEU A 467 9.42 -13.98 36.69
C LEU A 467 10.38 -12.97 36.07
N LEU A 468 9.85 -11.82 35.67
CA LEU A 468 10.66 -10.68 35.26
C LEU A 468 10.93 -9.80 36.49
N PRO A 469 12.21 -9.49 36.78
CA PRO A 469 12.59 -8.56 37.83
C PRO A 469 12.02 -7.15 37.60
N ALA A 470 11.66 -6.47 38.69
CA ALA A 470 11.17 -5.09 38.68
C ALA A 470 12.04 -4.12 37.86
N ALA A 471 13.36 -4.32 37.88
CA ALA A 471 14.33 -3.48 37.20
C ALA A 471 14.25 -3.48 35.66
N ILE A 472 13.53 -4.42 35.03
CA ILE A 472 13.41 -4.48 33.56
C ILE A 472 12.34 -3.51 33.05
N TYR A 473 11.44 -3.03 33.91
CA TYR A 473 10.25 -2.26 33.53
C TYR A 473 9.94 -1.05 34.44
N THR A 474 10.89 -0.69 35.30
CA THR A 474 11.03 0.66 35.89
C THR A 474 11.91 1.50 35.00
#